data_AF-A0A9D2C7D1-F1
#
_entry.id   AF-A0A9D2C7D1-F1
#
_cell.length_a   1.000
_cell.length_b   1.000
_cell.length_c   1.000
_cell.angle_alpha   90.00
_cell.angle_beta   90.00
_cell.angle_gamma   90.00
#
_symmetry.space_group_name_H-M   'P 1'
#
loop_
_entity.id
_entity.type
_entity.pdbx_description
1 polymer ?
#
loop_
_entity_poly.entity_id
_entity_poly.type
_entity_poly.pdbx_seq_one_letter_code
_entity_poly.pdbx_strand_id
1 'polypeptide(L)'
;MAVSSIDEVLEKVSGPALKQLLQESREHHEKLENEIHSLLANYGSEEKEPAAMAKGMSWIKTNVKMTMDDSDATVADLITDGCNMGTKSLNRYLNQYRGADHASRELCGRLISIEEKLCRDMKSWL
;
A
#
# COMPACT_ATOMS: atom_id res chain seq x y z
N MET A 1 -7.81 -1.94 -2.66
CA MET A 1 -6.85 -0.80 -2.54
C MET A 1 -6.11 -0.82 -1.20
N ALA A 2 -4.92 -0.19 -1.12
CA ALA A 2 -4.02 -0.26 0.04
C ALA A 2 -4.67 0.18 1.37
N VAL A 3 -5.55 1.19 1.32
CA VAL A 3 -6.32 1.69 2.47
C VAL A 3 -7.08 0.57 3.16
N SER A 4 -7.80 -0.27 2.41
CA SER A 4 -8.61 -1.33 3.03
C SER A 4 -7.75 -2.50 3.55
N SER A 5 -6.57 -2.74 2.97
CA SER A 5 -5.60 -3.69 3.55
C SER A 5 -5.04 -3.18 4.88
N ILE A 6 -4.79 -1.87 5.00
CA ILE A 6 -4.35 -1.26 6.26
C ILE A 6 -5.48 -1.30 7.30
N ASP A 7 -6.72 -1.04 6.90
CA ASP A 7 -7.89 -1.13 7.80
C ASP A 7 -8.07 -2.54 8.38
N GLU A 8 -7.93 -3.59 7.56
CA GLU A 8 -8.01 -4.99 8.03
C GLU A 8 -6.92 -5.32 9.05
N VAL A 9 -5.73 -4.73 8.90
CA VAL A 9 -4.59 -4.96 9.80
C VAL A 9 -4.69 -4.12 11.08
N LEU A 10 -5.22 -2.90 11.00
CA LEU A 10 -5.40 -1.99 12.15
C LEU A 10 -6.26 -2.59 13.28
N GLU A 11 -7.17 -3.51 12.95
CA GLU A 11 -7.98 -4.24 13.94
C GLU A 11 -7.14 -5.19 14.81
N LYS A 12 -5.97 -5.61 14.34
CA LYS A 12 -5.08 -6.58 15.01
C LYS A 12 -3.88 -5.96 15.71
N VAL A 13 -3.66 -4.66 15.53
CA VAL A 13 -2.53 -3.95 16.13
C VAL A 13 -2.80 -3.66 17.60
N SER A 14 -1.89 -4.11 18.45
CA SER A 14 -1.97 -3.91 19.90
C SER A 14 -1.21 -2.65 20.35
N GLY A 15 -0.08 -2.34 19.71
CA GLY A 15 0.77 -1.22 20.08
C GLY A 15 0.26 0.14 19.58
N PRO A 16 0.16 1.16 20.44
CA PRO A 16 -0.31 2.49 20.04
C PRO A 16 0.62 3.16 19.00
N ALA A 17 1.92 2.92 19.08
CA ALA A 17 2.90 3.48 18.15
C ALA A 17 2.75 2.89 16.73
N LEU A 18 2.59 1.56 16.62
CA LEU A 18 2.35 0.90 15.34
C LEU A 18 1.00 1.32 14.74
N LYS A 19 -0.03 1.43 15.58
CA LYS A 19 -1.36 1.86 15.16
C LYS A 19 -1.34 3.27 14.58
N GLN A 20 -0.65 4.20 15.26
CA GLN A 20 -0.50 5.58 14.79
C GLN A 20 0.25 5.64 13.44
N LEU A 21 1.33 4.86 13.29
CA LEU A 21 2.09 4.81 12.05
C LEU A 21 1.26 4.27 10.88
N LEU A 22 0.47 3.22 11.11
CA LEU A 22 -0.42 2.67 10.09
C LEU A 22 -1.57 3.62 9.74
N GLN A 23 -2.10 4.39 10.71
CA GLN A 23 -3.07 5.45 10.46
C GLN A 23 -2.48 6.58 9.59
N GLU A 24 -1.26 7.05 9.89
CA GLU A 24 -0.57 8.04 9.06
C GLU A 24 -0.38 7.53 7.62
N SER A 25 0.06 6.27 7.49
CA SER A 25 0.21 5.63 6.18
C SER A 25 -1.12 5.54 5.43
N ARG A 26 -2.20 5.14 6.11
CA ARG A 26 -3.55 5.07 5.56
C ARG A 26 -3.99 6.42 4.99
N GLU A 27 -3.80 7.50 5.74
CA GLU A 27 -4.14 8.86 5.29
C GLU A 27 -3.33 9.29 4.06
N HIS A 28 -2.04 8.94 4.00
CA HIS A 28 -1.22 9.21 2.83
C HIS A 28 -1.69 8.44 1.59
N HIS A 29 -2.06 7.16 1.75
CA HIS A 29 -2.61 6.35 0.67
C HIS A 29 -3.96 6.89 0.20
N GLU A 30 -4.85 7.28 1.12
CA GLU A 30 -6.17 7.85 0.80
C GLU A 30 -6.05 9.18 0.03
N LYS A 31 -5.12 10.06 0.42
CA LYS A 31 -4.85 11.30 -0.32
C LYS A 31 -4.37 11.01 -1.75
N LEU A 32 -3.43 10.08 -1.90
CA LEU A 32 -2.88 9.76 -3.21
C LEU A 32 -3.91 9.05 -4.10
N GLU A 33 -4.75 8.19 -3.53
CA GLU A 33 -5.88 7.54 -4.20
C GLU A 33 -6.82 8.59 -4.80
N ASN A 34 -7.21 9.60 -4.03
CA ASN A 34 -8.05 10.71 -4.52
C ASN A 34 -7.38 11.50 -5.67
N GLU A 35 -6.06 11.72 -5.62
CA GLU A 35 -5.32 12.35 -6.72
C GLU A 35 -5.30 11.47 -7.98
N ILE A 36 -5.11 10.16 -7.82
CA ILE A 36 -5.15 9.19 -8.92
C ILE A 36 -6.54 9.16 -9.55
N HIS A 37 -7.60 9.13 -8.75
CA HIS A 37 -8.99 9.12 -9.22
C HIS A 37 -9.31 10.41 -10.00
N SER A 38 -8.87 11.56 -9.49
CA SER A 38 -9.01 12.84 -10.17
C SER A 38 -8.29 12.86 -11.52
N LEU A 39 -7.07 12.29 -11.56
CA LEU A 39 -6.30 12.19 -12.81
C LEU A 39 -6.96 11.24 -13.81
N LEU A 40 -7.46 10.08 -13.37
CA LEU A 40 -8.17 9.12 -14.22
C LEU A 40 -9.46 9.71 -14.81
N ALA A 41 -10.22 10.43 -13.99
CA ALA A 41 -11.42 11.14 -14.43
C ALA A 41 -11.10 12.17 -15.53
N ASN A 42 -9.98 12.91 -15.40
CA ASN A 42 -9.53 13.86 -16.42
C ASN A 42 -9.15 13.17 -17.74
N TYR A 43 -8.66 11.93 -17.69
CA TYR A 43 -8.39 11.11 -18.88
C TYR A 43 -9.63 10.35 -19.39
N GLY A 44 -10.81 10.52 -18.78
CA GLY A 44 -12.02 9.79 -19.14
C GLY A 44 -11.90 8.28 -18.96
N SER A 45 -10.99 7.84 -18.08
CA SER A 45 -10.67 6.43 -17.84
C SER A 45 -11.30 5.98 -16.54
N GLU A 46 -11.91 4.79 -16.53
CA GLU A 46 -12.37 4.15 -15.30
C GLU A 46 -11.19 3.60 -14.49
N GLU A 47 -11.33 3.69 -13.16
CA GLU A 47 -10.46 2.97 -12.23
C GLU A 47 -10.51 1.47 -12.51
N LYS A 48 -9.32 0.86 -12.56
CA LYS A 48 -9.18 -0.60 -12.63
C LYS A 48 -8.23 -1.03 -11.54
N GLU A 49 -8.68 -1.95 -10.69
CA GLU A 49 -7.80 -2.57 -9.72
C GLU A 49 -6.82 -3.51 -10.46
N PRO A 50 -5.50 -3.28 -10.39
CA PRO A 50 -4.56 -4.15 -11.07
C PRO A 50 -4.52 -5.53 -10.43
N ALA A 51 -4.37 -6.57 -11.25
CA ALA A 51 -4.32 -7.96 -10.78
C ALA A 51 -3.23 -8.22 -9.71
N ALA A 52 -2.14 -7.45 -9.71
CA ALA A 52 -1.10 -7.52 -8.70
C ALA A 52 -1.57 -6.99 -7.33
N MET A 53 -2.31 -5.88 -7.31
CA MET A 53 -2.87 -5.32 -6.08
C MET A 53 -3.95 -6.24 -5.50
N ALA A 54 -4.86 -6.75 -6.34
CA ALA A 54 -5.90 -7.69 -5.92
C ALA A 54 -5.29 -8.95 -5.26
N LYS A 55 -4.17 -9.46 -5.79
CA LYS A 55 -3.44 -10.58 -5.19
C LYS A 55 -2.80 -10.22 -3.86
N GLY A 56 -2.16 -9.06 -3.75
CA GLY A 56 -1.57 -8.59 -2.49
C GLY A 56 -2.64 -8.45 -1.41
N MET A 57 -3.77 -7.83 -1.74
CA MET A 57 -4.91 -7.66 -0.84
C MET A 57 -5.50 -9.00 -0.39
N SER A 58 -5.71 -9.94 -1.31
CA SER A 58 -6.19 -11.28 -0.97
C SER A 58 -5.23 -12.05 -0.06
N TRP A 59 -3.92 -11.90 -0.26
CA TRP A 59 -2.91 -12.54 0.57
C TRP A 59 -2.87 -11.93 1.99
N ILE A 60 -2.87 -10.60 2.11
CA ILE A 60 -2.95 -9.90 3.40
C ILE A 60 -4.20 -10.35 4.14
N LYS A 61 -5.38 -10.26 3.51
CA LYS A 61 -6.66 -10.66 4.11
C LYS A 61 -6.67 -12.10 4.60
N THR A 62 -6.06 -13.00 3.83
CA THR A 62 -5.99 -14.43 4.20
C THR A 62 -5.06 -14.60 5.40
N ASN A 63 -3.88 -14.02 5.37
CA ASN A 63 -2.93 -14.16 6.46
C ASN A 63 -3.42 -13.52 7.75
N VAL A 64 -3.96 -12.29 7.68
CA VAL A 64 -4.55 -11.59 8.84
C VAL A 64 -5.63 -12.44 9.51
N LYS A 65 -6.49 -13.10 8.72
CA LYS A 65 -7.54 -14.00 9.26
C LYS A 65 -6.99 -15.31 9.83
N MET A 66 -5.84 -15.77 9.35
CA MET A 66 -5.23 -17.04 9.75
C MET A 66 -4.26 -16.90 10.92
N THR A 67 -3.81 -15.68 11.23
CA THR A 67 -2.95 -15.40 12.39
C THR A 67 -3.66 -15.73 13.70
N MET A 68 -3.07 -16.64 14.48
CA MET A 68 -3.48 -16.93 15.86
C MET A 68 -2.81 -16.00 16.88
N ASP A 69 -1.77 -15.27 16.45
CA ASP A 69 -0.97 -14.35 17.25
C ASP A 69 -1.14 -12.94 16.69
N ASP A 70 -1.93 -12.11 17.39
CA ASP A 70 -2.20 -10.70 17.04
C ASP A 70 -1.06 -9.78 17.53
N SER A 71 0.19 -10.18 17.25
CA SER A 71 1.37 -9.39 17.62
C SER A 71 1.70 -8.32 16.61
N ASP A 72 2.24 -7.21 17.12
CA ASP A 72 2.75 -6.10 16.31
C ASP A 72 3.83 -6.55 15.32
N ALA A 73 4.61 -7.59 15.65
CA ALA A 73 5.63 -8.15 14.76
C ALA A 73 5.03 -8.85 13.54
N THR A 74 3.99 -9.67 13.73
CA THR A 74 3.32 -10.33 12.61
C THR A 74 2.63 -9.32 11.69
N VAL A 75 2.06 -8.27 12.27
CA VAL A 75 1.53 -7.15 11.50
C VAL A 75 2.63 -6.44 10.70
N ALA A 76 3.76 -6.14 11.33
CA ALA A 76 4.87 -5.47 10.68
C ALA A 76 5.45 -6.29 9.51
N ASP A 77 5.54 -7.62 9.67
CA ASP A 77 5.93 -8.54 8.60
C ASP A 77 4.95 -8.47 7.40
N LEU A 78 3.64 -8.57 7.68
CA LEU A 78 2.60 -8.52 6.64
C LEU A 78 2.62 -7.22 5.84
N ILE A 79 2.76 -6.08 6.53
CA ILE A 79 2.83 -4.77 5.90
C ILE A 79 4.12 -4.64 5.08
N THR A 80 5.25 -5.08 5.63
CA THR A 80 6.56 -5.07 4.94
C THR A 80 6.50 -5.86 3.63
N ASP A 81 5.91 -7.05 3.64
CA ASP A 81 5.72 -7.86 2.43
C ASP A 81 4.79 -7.18 1.41
N GLY A 82 3.69 -6.57 1.89
CA GLY A 82 2.80 -5.76 1.06
C GLY A 82 3.53 -4.62 0.34
N CYS A 83 4.30 -3.82 1.09
CA CYS A 83 5.09 -2.71 0.56
C CYS A 83 6.13 -3.16 -0.47
N ASN A 84 6.82 -4.27 -0.20
CA ASN A 84 7.82 -4.83 -1.12
C ASN A 84 7.18 -5.27 -2.44
N MET A 85 6.01 -5.92 -2.38
CA MET A 85 5.25 -6.30 -3.58
C MET A 85 4.70 -5.10 -4.34
N GLY A 86 4.18 -4.09 -3.64
CA GLY A 86 3.71 -2.82 -4.21
C GLY A 86 4.84 -2.11 -4.96
N THR A 87 5.96 -1.86 -4.27
CA THR A 87 7.15 -1.21 -4.83
C THR A 87 7.66 -1.93 -6.08
N LYS A 88 7.74 -3.26 -6.05
CA LYS A 88 8.14 -4.07 -7.20
C LYS A 88 7.19 -3.90 -8.38
N SER A 89 5.87 -3.90 -8.13
CA SER A 89 4.85 -3.78 -9.17
C SER A 89 4.85 -2.38 -9.80
N LEU A 90 4.95 -1.33 -8.98
CA LEU A 90 5.01 0.06 -9.43
C LEU A 90 6.26 0.34 -10.26
N ASN A 91 7.43 -0.14 -9.82
CA ASN A 91 8.66 -0.05 -10.60
C ASN A 91 8.55 -0.80 -11.94
N ARG A 92 7.88 -1.96 -11.97
CA ARG A 92 7.61 -2.68 -13.21
C ARG A 92 6.75 -1.84 -14.16
N TYR A 93 5.71 -1.17 -13.66
CA TYR A 93 4.87 -0.28 -14.48
C TYR A 93 5.64 0.92 -15.02
N LEU A 94 6.47 1.59 -14.21
CA LEU A 94 7.33 2.68 -14.69
C LEU A 94 8.28 2.24 -15.80
N ASN A 95 8.83 1.04 -15.69
CA ASN A 95 9.72 0.48 -16.70
C ASN A 95 9.00 0.06 -17.99
N GLN A 96 7.77 -0.45 -17.87
CA GLN A 96 6.95 -0.90 -18.99
C GLN A 96 6.35 0.28 -19.76
N TYR A 97 5.89 1.32 -19.06
CA TYR A 97 5.21 2.48 -19.64
C TYR A 97 6.13 3.70 -19.68
N ARG A 98 7.24 3.62 -20.42
CA ARG A 98 8.23 4.71 -20.52
C ARG A 98 7.67 6.00 -21.12
N GLY A 99 6.64 5.88 -21.96
CA GLY A 99 5.93 7.01 -22.57
C GLY A 99 4.75 7.54 -21.75
N ALA A 100 4.55 7.05 -20.51
CA ALA A 100 3.53 7.61 -19.61
C ALA A 100 3.79 9.10 -19.38
N ASP A 101 2.71 9.87 -19.23
CA ASP A 101 2.78 11.30 -18.97
C ASP A 101 3.49 11.59 -17.65
N HIS A 102 3.98 12.83 -17.51
CA HIS A 102 4.75 13.23 -16.34
C HIS A 102 3.95 13.09 -15.04
N ALA A 103 2.66 13.44 -15.04
CA ALA A 103 1.83 13.40 -13.84
C ALA A 103 1.62 11.96 -13.35
N SER A 104 1.32 11.02 -14.26
CA SER A 104 1.20 9.59 -13.92
C SER A 104 2.50 9.01 -13.36
N ARG A 105 3.65 9.39 -13.94
CA ARG A 105 4.97 8.93 -13.47
C ARG A 105 5.32 9.52 -12.10
N GLU A 106 4.99 10.79 -11.89
CA GLU A 106 5.19 11.49 -10.62
C GLU A 106 4.35 10.88 -9.50
N LEU A 107 3.06 10.64 -9.73
CA LEU A 107 2.18 9.96 -8.76
C LEU A 107 2.69 8.56 -8.41
N CYS A 108 3.11 7.78 -9.42
CA CYS A 108 3.70 6.46 -9.18
C CYS A 108 5.00 6.54 -8.35
N GLY A 109 5.87 7.52 -8.61
CA GLY A 109 7.07 7.75 -7.82
C GLY A 109 6.79 8.17 -6.37
N ARG A 110 5.75 8.99 -6.15
CA ARG A 110 5.28 9.35 -4.82
C ARG A 110 4.75 8.13 -4.07
N LEU A 111 3.97 7.27 -4.73
CA LEU A 111 3.49 6.02 -4.14
C LEU A 111 4.65 5.11 -3.72
N ILE A 112 5.64 4.91 -4.60
CA ILE A 112 6.85 4.13 -4.27
C ILE A 112 7.55 4.70 -3.03
N SER A 113 7.67 6.03 -2.94
CA SER A 113 8.32 6.68 -1.79
C SER A 113 7.57 6.44 -0.48
N ILE A 114 6.23 6.42 -0.51
CA ILE A 114 5.38 6.10 0.64
C ILE A 114 5.58 4.64 1.07
N GLU A 115 5.52 3.70 0.12
CA GLU A 115 5.70 2.26 0.37
C GLU A 115 7.09 1.95 0.97
N GLU A 116 8.14 2.55 0.42
CA GLU A 116 9.49 2.41 0.95
C GLU A 116 9.65 3.04 2.33
N LYS A 117 9.03 4.19 2.59
CA LYS A 117 9.03 4.83 3.91
C LYS A 117 8.35 3.90 4.91
N LEU A 118 7.16 3.39 4.60
CA LEU A 118 6.43 2.50 5.49
C LEU A 118 7.23 1.23 5.80
N CYS A 119 7.82 0.59 4.78
CA CYS A 119 8.70 -0.57 4.95
C CYS A 119 9.92 -0.26 5.84
N ARG A 120 10.52 0.94 5.72
CA ARG A 120 11.61 1.37 6.62
C ARG A 120 11.13 1.55 8.06
N ASP A 121 9.98 2.18 8.25
CA ASP A 121 9.44 2.47 9.57
C ASP A 121 9.01 1.17 10.28
N MET A 122 8.45 0.18 9.56
CA MET A 122 8.07 -1.14 10.11
C MET A 122 9.22 -1.90 10.79
N LYS A 123 10.48 -1.62 10.44
CA LYS A 123 11.65 -2.34 10.98
C LYS A 123 11.80 -2.28 12.49
N SER A 124 11.19 -1.29 13.15
CA SER A 124 11.23 -1.19 14.62
C SER A 124 10.38 -2.27 15.33
N TRP A 125 9.54 -3.00 14.60
CA TRP A 125 8.64 -4.02 15.12
C TRP A 125 8.97 -5.44 14.61
N LEU A 126 10.01 -5.60 13.77
CA LEU A 126 10.52 -6.88 13.27
C LEU A 126 11.61 -7.43 14.20
#